data_AF-A0A7Z9JX72-F1
#
_entry.id   AF-A0A7Z9JX72-F1
#
_cell.length_a   1.000
_cell.length_b   1.000
_cell.length_c   1.000
_cell.angle_alpha   90.00
_cell.angle_beta   90.00
_cell.angle_gamma   90.00
#
_symmetry.space_group_name_H-M   'P 1'
#
loop_
_entity.id
_entity.type
_entity.pdbx_description
1 polymer ?
#
loop_
_entity_poly.entity_id
_entity_poly.type
_entity_poly.pdbx_seq_one_letter_code
_entity_poly.pdbx_strand_id
1 'polypeptide(L)' 'CTGCQACVPFCPVDCIEPVPKEKYGFPIPPVQVRFNECTGCMVCARVCTKLTWDAIRLMPTDTFEEVYGIKVD' A
#
# COMPACT_ATOMS: atom_id res chain seq x y z
N CYS A 1 8.94 -4.11 -1.29
CA CYS A 1 8.52 -3.72 0.08
C CYS A 1 9.21 -4.65 1.07
N THR A 2 9.79 -4.13 2.16
CA THR A 2 10.48 -4.94 3.19
C THR A 2 9.57 -5.41 4.32
N GLY A 3 8.29 -5.01 4.33
CA GLY A 3 7.34 -5.36 5.39
C GLY A 3 7.60 -4.67 6.74
N CYS A 4 8.37 -3.58 6.75
CA CYS A 4 8.71 -2.81 7.96
C CYS A 4 7.52 -2.13 8.67
N GLN A 5 6.34 -2.08 8.03
CA GLN A 5 5.11 -1.46 8.56
C GLN A 5 5.20 0.02 8.92
N ALA A 6 6.30 0.71 8.57
CA ALA A 6 6.50 2.12 8.89
C ALA A 6 5.43 3.04 8.28
N CYS A 7 4.79 2.65 7.18
CA CYS A 7 3.74 3.44 6.52
C CYS A 7 2.34 3.27 7.15
N VAL A 8 2.10 2.21 7.93
CA VAL A 8 0.79 1.90 8.54
C VAL A 8 0.31 3.01 9.47
N PRO A 9 1.08 3.44 10.50
CA PRO A 9 0.59 4.45 11.45
C PRO A 9 0.45 5.87 10.87
N PHE A 10 0.95 6.11 9.65
CA PHE A 10 0.85 7.42 8.99
C PHE A 10 -0.29 7.50 7.98
N CYS A 11 -1.02 6.41 7.76
CA CYS A 11 -2.18 6.43 6.85
C CYS A 11 -3.35 7.15 7.54
N PRO A 12 -3.85 8.28 6.98
CA PRO A 12 -4.90 9.07 7.64
C PRO A 12 -6.27 8.37 7.70
N VAL A 13 -6.46 7.35 6.88
CA VAL A 13 -7.71 6.56 6.76
C VAL A 13 -7.50 5.09 7.15
N ASP A 14 -6.34 4.76 7.71
CA ASP A 14 -5.99 3.40 8.16
C ASP A 14 -6.24 2.28 7.12
N CYS A 15 -6.01 2.57 5.84
CA CYS A 15 -6.26 1.64 4.74
C CYS A 15 -5.09 0.69 4.40
N ILE A 16 -4.03 0.65 5.21
CA ILE A 16 -2.82 -0.14 4.93
C ILE A 16 -2.59 -1.16 6.03
N GLU A 17 -2.48 -2.44 5.67
CA GLU A 17 -2.31 -3.53 6.63
C GLU A 17 -1.27 -4.57 6.17
N PRO A 18 -0.59 -5.27 7.08
CA PRO A 18 0.27 -6.39 6.72
C PRO A 18 -0.58 -7.54 6.16
N VAL A 19 -0.08 -8.15 5.09
CA VAL A 19 -0.73 -9.32 4.52
C VAL A 19 -0.55 -10.53 5.47
N PRO A 20 -1.55 -11.44 5.57
CA PRO A 20 -1.37 -12.71 6.28
C PRO A 20 -0.15 -13.49 5.79
N LYS A 21 0.60 -14.10 6.71
CA LYS A 21 1.86 -14.81 6.40
C LYS A 21 1.65 -15.95 5.42
N GLU A 22 0.47 -16.55 5.47
CA GLU A 22 0.07 -17.72 4.70
C GLU A 22 -0.19 -17.39 3.21
N LYS A 23 -0.42 -16.12 2.86
CA LYS A 23 -0.85 -15.73 1.50
C LYS A 23 0.26 -15.88 0.46
N TYR A 24 1.50 -15.53 0.82
CA TYR A 24 2.61 -15.43 -0.14
C TYR A 24 3.90 -16.15 0.30
N GLY A 25 3.95 -16.75 1.49
CA GLY A 25 5.11 -17.53 1.96
C GLY A 25 6.39 -16.71 2.19
N PHE A 26 6.30 -15.38 2.26
CA PHE A 26 7.44 -14.52 2.56
C PHE A 26 7.77 -14.55 4.06
N PRO A 27 9.07 -14.56 4.45
CA PRO A 27 9.47 -14.50 5.86
C PRO A 27 8.93 -13.27 6.60
N ILE A 28 8.91 -12.13 5.91
CA ILE A 28 8.30 -10.89 6.39
C ILE A 28 7.24 -10.50 5.37
N PRO A 29 5.95 -10.51 5.74
CA PRO A 29 4.88 -10.21 4.80
C PRO A 29 4.94 -8.73 4.38
N PRO A 30 4.69 -8.42 3.10
CA PRO A 30 4.52 -7.05 2.66
C PRO A 30 3.23 -6.46 3.23
N VAL A 31 3.09 -5.15 3.11
CA VAL A 31 1.82 -4.45 3.36
C VAL A 31 0.96 -4.43 2.09
N GLN A 32 -0.35 -4.44 2.28
CA GLN A 32 -1.36 -4.27 1.23
C GLN A 32 -2.26 -3.08 1.56
N VAL A 33 -2.73 -2.39 0.52
CA VAL A 33 -3.66 -1.26 0.63
C VAL A 33 -5.06 -1.72 0.26
N ARG A 34 -6.08 -1.30 1.02
CA ARG A 34 -7.48 -1.44 0.64
C ARG A 34 -7.83 -0.30 -0.33
N PHE A 35 -7.93 -0.63 -1.61
CA PHE A 35 -8.03 0.37 -2.68
C PHE A 35 -9.29 1.24 -2.59
N ASN A 36 -10.43 0.67 -2.18
CA ASN A 36 -11.71 1.39 -2.01
C ASN A 36 -11.69 2.44 -0.89
N GLU A 37 -10.78 2.33 0.07
CA GLU A 37 -10.66 3.30 1.17
C GLU A 37 -9.51 4.29 0.95
N CYS A 38 -8.69 4.07 -0.08
CA CYS A 38 -7.50 4.88 -0.33
C CYS A 38 -7.86 6.22 -0.99
N THR A 39 -7.49 7.33 -0.35
CA THR A 39 -7.74 8.68 -0.85
C THR A 39 -6.62 9.25 -1.73
N GLY A 40 -5.53 8.51 -1.95
CA GLY A 40 -4.39 8.99 -2.73
C GLY A 40 -3.55 10.10 -2.07
N CYS A 41 -3.62 10.26 -0.74
CA CYS A 41 -2.98 11.37 0.00
C CYS A 41 -1.43 11.44 -0.07
N MET A 42 -0.75 10.46 -0.69
CA MET A 42 0.72 10.36 -0.84
C MET A 42 1.56 10.23 0.45
N VAL A 43 0.98 10.29 1.65
CA VAL A 43 1.74 10.27 2.92
C VAL A 43 2.54 8.98 3.06
N CYS A 44 1.92 7.83 2.81
CA CYS A 44 2.57 6.52 2.90
C CYS A 44 3.78 6.41 1.97
N ALA A 45 3.69 6.94 0.75
CA ALA A 45 4.79 6.95 -0.20
C ALA A 45 5.95 7.81 0.31
N ARG A 46 5.68 9.04 0.76
CA ARG A 46 6.71 9.93 1.33
C ARG A 46 7.42 9.29 2.53
N VAL A 47 6.67 8.67 3.43
CA VAL A 47 7.23 7.97 4.60
C VAL A 47 8.10 6.80 4.17
N CYS A 48 7.64 6.00 3.20
CA CYS A 48 8.42 4.87 2.69
C CYS A 48 9.73 5.32 2.01
N THR A 49 9.70 6.41 1.24
CA THR A 49 10.89 7.00 0.62
C THR A 49 11.87 7.55 1.65
N LYS A 50 11.38 8.21 2.71
CA LYS A 50 12.22 8.93 3.67
C LYS A 50 12.80 8.04 4.77
N LEU A 51 12.05 7.07 5.25
CA LEU A 51 12.44 6.27 6.42
C LEU A 51 13.04 4.91 6.05
N THR A 52 12.73 4.36 4.87
CA THR A 52 13.03 2.96 4.58
C THR A 52 13.64 2.75 3.19
N TRP A 53 12.82 2.53 2.15
CA TRP A 53 13.31 1.96 0.88
C TRP A 53 12.71 2.58 -0.38
N ASP A 54 11.67 3.42 -0.29
CA ASP A 54 10.92 3.94 -1.46
C ASP A 54 10.19 2.85 -2.29
N ALA A 55 9.40 2.02 -1.61
CA ALA A 55 8.71 0.87 -2.20
C ALA A 55 7.24 1.11 -2.62
N ILE A 56 6.72 2.33 -2.49
CA ILE A 56 5.33 2.66 -2.80
C ILE A 56 5.27 3.60 -4.00
N ARG A 57 4.42 3.25 -4.98
CA ARG A 57 4.12 4.07 -6.16
C ARG A 57 2.62 4.31 -6.21
N LEU A 58 2.24 5.57 -6.43
CA LEU A 58 0.85 5.92 -6.67
C LEU A 58 0.55 5.75 -8.15
N MET A 59 -0.65 5.26 -8.43
CA MET A 59 -1.19 5.08 -9.75
C MET A 59 -2.55 5.80 -9.80
N PRO A 60 -2.86 6.53 -10.89
CA PRO A 60 -4.19 7.07 -11.14
C PRO A 60 -5.27 5.98 -11.13
N THR A 61 -6.48 6.30 -10.67
CA THR A 61 -7.57 5.32 -10.54
C THR A 61 -7.95 4.73 -11.90
N ASP A 62 -8.09 5.55 -12.93
CA ASP A 62 -8.37 5.11 -14.31
C ASP A 62 -7.33 4.08 -14.82
N THR A 63 -6.05 4.34 -14.57
CA THR A 63 -4.97 3.40 -14.93
C THR A 63 -5.04 2.11 -14.12
N PHE A 64 -5.35 2.20 -12.82
CA PHE A 64 -5.49 1.03 -11.95
C PHE A 64 -6.65 0.14 -12.39
N GLU A 65 -7.82 0.73 -12.70
CA GLU A 65 -9.00 -0.01 -13.15
C GLU A 65 -8.74 -0.70 -14.50
N GLU A 66 -8.04 -0.05 -15.43
CA GLU A 66 -7.66 -0.62 -16.72
C GLU A 66 -6.68 -1.80 -16.56
N VAL A 67 -5.61 -1.63 -15.78
CA VAL A 67 -4.55 -2.63 -15.63
C VAL A 67 -5.00 -3.86 -14.85
N TYR A 68 -5.81 -3.67 -13.81
CA TYR A 68 -6.19 -4.75 -12.90
C TYR A 68 -7.63 -5.26 -13.11
N GLY A 69 -8.47 -4.55 -13.88
CA GLY A 69 -9.87 -4.94 -14.10
C GLY A 69 -10.73 -4.88 -12.83
N ILE A 70 -10.30 -4.13 -11.81
CA ILE A 70 -10.98 -3.97 -10.52
C ILE A 70 -11.58 -2.56 -10.49
N LYS A 71 -12.88 -2.44 -10.23
CA LYS A 71 -13.53 -1.13 -10.02
C LYS A 71 -13.38 -0.67 -8.58
N VAL A 72 -13.10 0.61 -8.41
CA VAL A 72 -12.91 1.26 -7.10
C VAL A 72 -14.04 2.28 -6.90
N ASP A 73 -14.74 2.22 -5.77
CA ASP A 73 -15.90 3.10 -5.45
C ASP A 73 -15.51 4.48 -4.90
#